data_AF-A0A443J490-F1
#
_entry.id   AF-A0A443J490-F1
#
_cell.length_a   1.000
_cell.length_b   1.000
_cell.length_c   1.000
_cell.angle_alpha   90.00
_cell.angle_beta   90.00
_cell.angle_gamma   90.00
#
_symmetry.space_group_name_H-M   'P 1'
#
loop_
_entity.id
_entity.type
_entity.pdbx_description
1 polymer ?
#
loop_
_entity_poly.entity_id
_entity_poly.type
_entity_poly.pdbx_seq_one_letter_code
_entity_poly.pdbx_strand_id
1 'polypeptide(L)' 'MNLGQQKFKSFIMERIREGEQGNAEALLAESFQKLDERSFDEEYLRSFMPRMQSLLKPEHAEEVEAIMKEFGAKFSR' A
#
# COMPACT_ATOMS: atom_id res chain seq x y z
N MET A 1 12.42 -7.59 1.81
CA MET A 1 11.07 -7.37 2.39
C MET A 1 11.13 -7.56 3.91
N ASN A 2 10.82 -6.53 4.70
CA ASN A 2 10.83 -6.60 6.17
C ASN A 2 9.50 -7.15 6.73
N LEU A 3 9.45 -7.42 8.04
CA LEU A 3 8.25 -7.97 8.70
C LEU A 3 7.04 -7.03 8.59
N GLY A 4 7.25 -5.71 8.60
CA GLY A 4 6.19 -4.72 8.43
C GLY A 4 5.57 -4.77 7.03
N GLN A 5 6.40 -4.83 5.99
CA GLN A 5 5.98 -4.97 4.59
C GLN A 5 5.22 -6.28 4.35
N GLN A 6 5.67 -7.39 4.95
CA GLN A 6 4.96 -8.67 4.89
C GLN A 6 3.57 -8.59 5.50
N LYS A 7 3.45 -8.02 6.71
CA LYS A 7 2.15 -7.84 7.37
C LYS A 7 1.24 -6.91 6.58
N PHE A 8 1.77 -5.81 6.07
CA PHE A 8 1.01 -4.87 5.25
C PHE A 8 0.53 -5.52 3.95
N LYS A 9 1.38 -6.29 3.26
CA LYS A 9 1.00 -7.04 2.06
C LYS A 9 -0.18 -7.97 2.36
N SER A 10 -0.07 -8.85 3.35
CA SER A 10 -1.15 -9.78 3.70
C SER A 10 -2.44 -9.02 4.06
N PHE A 11 -2.33 -7.97 4.87
CA PHE A 11 -3.44 -7.13 5.29
C PHE A 11 -4.19 -6.50 4.11
N ILE A 12 -3.45 -5.94 3.14
CA ILE A 12 -4.03 -5.36 1.92
C ILE A 12 -4.67 -6.47 1.09
N MET A 13 -3.98 -7.58 0.83
CA MET A 13 -4.49 -8.65 -0.03
C MET A 13 -5.83 -9.23 0.45
N GLU A 14 -6.11 -9.21 1.75
CA GLU A 14 -7.42 -9.62 2.31
C GLU A 14 -8.55 -8.61 2.04
N ARG A 15 -8.20 -7.35 1.77
CA ARG A 15 -9.14 -6.22 1.60
C ARG A 15 -9.27 -5.74 0.16
N ILE A 16 -8.49 -6.30 -0.74
CA ILE A 16 -8.56 -6.07 -2.18
C ILE A 16 -9.82 -6.70 -2.76
N ARG A 17 -10.38 -6.08 -3.80
CA ARG A 17 -11.51 -6.62 -4.56
C ARG A 17 -11.11 -7.92 -5.24
N GLU A 18 -12.07 -8.83 -5.39
CA GLU A 18 -11.85 -10.06 -6.15
C GLU A 18 -11.48 -9.71 -7.61
N GLY A 19 -10.45 -10.36 -8.14
CA GLY A 19 -9.91 -10.08 -9.48
C GLY A 19 -8.81 -9.01 -9.53
N GLU A 20 -8.71 -8.13 -8.53
CA GLU A 20 -7.71 -7.06 -8.48
C GLU A 20 -6.42 -7.44 -7.73
N GLN A 21 -6.33 -8.68 -7.24
CA GLN A 21 -5.19 -9.20 -6.47
C GLN A 21 -3.85 -9.08 -7.22
N GLY A 22 -3.85 -9.33 -8.54
CA GLY A 22 -2.65 -9.18 -9.36
C GLY A 22 -2.18 -7.73 -9.46
N ASN A 23 -3.11 -6.79 -9.66
CA ASN A 23 -2.82 -5.36 -9.70
C ASN A 23 -2.32 -4.85 -8.34
N ALA A 24 -2.92 -5.33 -7.26
CA ALA A 24 -2.51 -5.00 -5.90
C ALA A 24 -1.11 -5.52 -5.57
N GLU A 25 -0.80 -6.75 -5.96
CA GLU A 25 0.52 -7.33 -5.74
C GLU A 25 1.61 -6.57 -6.50
N ALA A 26 1.35 -6.22 -7.77
CA ALA A 26 2.27 -5.41 -8.57
C ALA A 26 2.49 -4.02 -7.95
N LEU A 27 1.41 -3.36 -7.51
CA LEU A 27 1.47 -2.04 -6.89
C LEU A 27 2.24 -2.07 -5.56
N LEU A 28 2.03 -3.10 -4.73
CA LEU A 28 2.78 -3.29 -3.48
C LEU A 28 4.25 -3.62 -3.72
N ALA A 29 4.55 -4.43 -4.72
CA ALA A 29 5.93 -4.78 -5.09
C ALA A 29 6.71 -3.53 -5.52
N GLU A 30 6.12 -2.68 -6.36
CA GLU A 30 6.71 -1.40 -6.77
C GLU A 30 6.99 -0.50 -5.56
N SER A 31 6.02 -0.36 -4.65
CA SER A 31 6.19 0.41 -3.41
C SER A 31 7.31 -0.11 -2.52
N PHE A 32 7.39 -1.43 -2.34
CA PHE A 32 8.43 -2.04 -1.52
C PHE A 32 9.82 -1.88 -2.13
N GLN A 33 9.93 -1.95 -3.46
CA GLN A 33 11.17 -1.66 -4.16
C GLN A 33 11.58 -0.19 -3.94
N LYS A 34 10.65 0.76 -4.07
CA LYS A 34 10.94 2.18 -3.81
C LYS A 34 11.36 2.45 -2.37
N LEU A 35 10.76 1.74 -1.41
CA LEU A 35 11.17 1.83 -0.01
C LEU A 35 12.60 1.30 0.20
N ASP A 36 12.99 0.22 -0.49
CA ASP A 36 14.34 -0.34 -0.44
C ASP A 36 15.37 0.62 -1.05
N GLU A 37 15.01 1.25 -2.18
CA GLU A 37 15.81 2.24 -2.89
C GLU A 37 15.83 3.63 -2.21
N ARG A 38 15.09 3.83 -1.11
CA ARG A 38 14.85 5.14 -0.46
C ARG A 38 14.28 6.19 -1.42
N SER A 39 13.55 5.75 -2.43
CA SER A 39 12.85 6.56 -3.45
C SER A 39 11.34 6.59 -3.24
N PHE A 40 10.85 6.09 -2.09
CA PHE A 40 9.47 6.23 -1.66
C PHE A 40 9.28 7.60 -0.99
N ASP A 41 8.87 8.58 -1.78
CA ASP A 41 8.72 9.97 -1.38
C ASP A 41 7.25 10.41 -1.38
N GLU A 42 7.01 11.67 -1.03
CA GLU A 42 5.66 12.22 -0.92
C GLU A 42 4.95 12.29 -2.29
N GLU A 43 5.69 12.51 -3.38
CA GLU A 43 5.12 12.51 -4.73
C GLU A 43 4.62 11.12 -5.11
N TYR A 44 5.44 10.09 -4.85
CA TYR A 44 5.02 8.72 -5.09
C TYR A 44 3.82 8.35 -4.22
N LEU A 45 3.82 8.72 -2.93
CA LEU A 45 2.71 8.47 -2.02
C LEU A 45 1.39 9.08 -2.53
N ARG A 46 1.43 10.30 -3.06
CA ARG A 46 0.25 10.98 -3.66
C ARG A 46 -0.33 10.22 -4.85
N SER A 47 0.51 9.53 -5.62
CA SER A 47 0.08 8.69 -6.74
C SER A 47 -0.36 7.28 -6.31
N PHE A 48 0.25 6.73 -5.26
CA PHE A 48 0.00 5.39 -4.74
C PHE A 48 -1.33 5.29 -4.00
N MET A 49 -1.64 6.26 -3.14
CA MET A 49 -2.88 6.29 -2.33
C MET A 49 -4.17 6.09 -3.16
N PRO A 50 -4.45 6.89 -4.21
CA PRO A 50 -5.67 6.73 -5.01
C PRO A 50 -5.68 5.42 -5.80
N ARG A 51 -4.52 4.92 -6.25
CA ARG A 51 -4.42 3.61 -6.92
C ARG A 51 -4.78 2.48 -5.96
N MET A 52 -4.23 2.51 -4.75
CA MET A 52 -4.54 1.52 -3.72
C MET A 52 -6.04 1.55 -3.36
N GLN A 53 -6.61 2.73 -3.14
CA GLN A 53 -8.05 2.89 -2.86
C GLN A 53 -8.95 2.33 -3.95
N SER A 54 -8.56 2.45 -5.22
CA SER A 54 -9.32 1.92 -6.35
C SER A 54 -9.41 0.38 -6.33
N LEU A 55 -8.36 -0.29 -5.83
CA LEU A 55 -8.26 -1.75 -5.78
C LEU A 55 -8.93 -2.35 -4.54
N LEU A 56 -9.17 -1.55 -3.50
CA LEU A 56 -9.76 -2.00 -2.24
C LEU A 56 -11.27 -2.11 -2.30
N LYS A 57 -11.84 -3.05 -1.55
CA LYS A 57 -13.29 -3.09 -1.32
C LYS A 57 -13.72 -1.77 -0.65
N PRO A 58 -14.84 -1.17 -1.08
CA PRO A 58 -15.27 0.14 -0.58
C PRO A 58 -15.48 0.15 0.94
N GLU A 59 -15.92 -0.98 1.51
CA GLU A 59 -16.10 -1.18 2.96
C GLU A 59 -14.78 -1.14 3.77
N HIS A 60 -13.63 -1.35 3.12
CA HIS A 60 -12.31 -1.36 3.78
C HIS A 60 -11.44 -0.16 3.38
N ALA A 61 -11.90 0.67 2.44
CA ALA A 61 -11.10 1.77 1.90
C ALA A 61 -10.71 2.79 2.98
N GLU A 62 -11.63 3.16 3.88
CA GLU A 62 -11.37 4.09 4.97
C GLU A 62 -10.40 3.52 6.02
N GLU A 63 -10.59 2.26 6.42
CA GLU A 63 -9.69 1.57 7.37
C GLU A 63 -8.26 1.52 6.83
N VAL A 64 -8.12 1.13 5.56
CA VAL A 64 -6.81 1.02 4.92
C VAL A 64 -6.18 2.40 4.75
N GLU A 65 -6.94 3.44 4.39
CA GLU A 65 -6.42 4.80 4.28
C GLU A 65 -5.81 5.29 5.61
N ALA A 66 -6.51 5.05 6.73
CA ALA A 66 -6.02 5.42 8.05
C ALA A 66 -4.69 4.72 8.39
N ILE A 67 -4.63 3.40 8.17
CA ILE A 67 -3.41 2.60 8.40
C ILE A 67 -2.29 3.05 7.48
N MET A 68 -2.61 3.37 6.23
CA MET A 68 -1.66 3.87 5.24
C MET A 68 -1.05 5.22 5.64
N LYS A 69 -1.84 6.14 6.19
CA LYS A 69 -1.35 7.42 6.73
C LYS A 69 -0.40 7.18 7.91
N GLU A 70 -0.76 6.28 8.82
CA GLU A 70 0.10 5.93 9.97
C GLU A 70 1.40 5.22 9.55
N PHE A 71 1.32 4.32 8.56
CA PHE A 71 2.49 3.63 8.03
C PHE A 71 3.39 4.58 7.24
N GLY A 72 2.82 5.41 6.35
CA GLY A 72 3.55 6.43 5.58
C GLY A 72 4.31 7.41 6.48
N ALA A 73 3.69 7.85 7.57
CA ALA A 73 4.33 8.71 8.57
C ALA A 73 5.55 8.05 9.26
N LYS A 74 5.62 6.71 9.31
CA LYS A 74 6.78 5.97 9.82
C LYS A 74 7.90 5.81 8.79
N PHE A 75 7.62 5.95 7.51
CA PHE A 75 8.61 5.86 6.43
C PHE A 75 9.24 7.22 6.09
N SER A 76 8.53 8.32 6.30
CA SER A 76 9.05 9.68 6.10
C SER A 76 9.97 10.19 7.22
N ARG A 77 10.51 9.31 8.09
CA ARG A 77 11.28 9.71 9.28
C ARG A 77 12.65 9.07 9.35
#